data_AF-A0A974GW05-F1
#
_entry.id   AF-A0A974GW05-F1
#
_cell.length_a   1.000
_cell.length_b   1.000
_cell.length_c   1.000
_cell.angle_alpha   90.00
_cell.angle_beta   90.00
_cell.angle_gamma   90.00
#
_symmetry.space_group_name_H-M   'P 1'
#
loop_
_entity.id
_entity.type
_entity.pdbx_description
1 polymer ?
#
loop_
_entity_poly.entity_id
_entity_poly.type
_entity_poly.pdbx_seq_one_letter_code
_entity_poly.pdbx_strand_id
1 'polypeptide(L)'
;MKKHSFTAITFILLFLLFLYMSVKNVNIRRDNEKTHILEDAIIRSAVQAYAIEGFYPPDIEYMENNYGLIVDHEKYVISYNIFASNIMPEVEIFLKIGKD
;
A
#
# COMPACT_ATOMS: atom_id res chain seq x y z
N MET A 1 43.13 32.63 -0.38
CA MET A 1 42.41 31.66 0.47
C MET A 1 40.89 31.86 0.55
N LYS A 2 40.35 33.09 0.62
CA LYS A 2 38.89 33.34 0.76
C LYS A 2 38.02 32.92 -0.45
N LYS A 3 38.54 32.97 -1.68
CA LYS A 3 37.79 32.61 -2.91
C LYS A 3 37.37 31.13 -2.98
N HIS A 4 38.23 30.19 -2.58
CA HIS A 4 37.90 28.76 -2.55
C HIS A 4 36.89 28.41 -1.45
N SER A 5 36.89 29.18 -0.35
CA SER A 5 35.92 29.02 0.73
C SER A 5 34.52 29.47 0.28
N PHE A 6 34.42 30.54 -0.50
CA PHE A 6 33.15 31.01 -1.08
C PHE A 6 32.54 30.02 -2.09
N THR A 7 33.37 29.43 -2.96
CA THR A 7 32.90 28.40 -3.91
C THR A 7 32.41 27.15 -3.19
N ALA A 8 33.07 26.72 -2.12
CA ALA A 8 32.66 25.57 -1.32
C ALA A 8 31.31 25.81 -0.63
N ILE A 9 31.11 27.00 -0.04
CA ILE A 9 29.84 27.37 0.61
C ILE A 9 28.68 27.36 -0.40
N THR A 10 28.93 27.87 -1.62
CA THR A 10 27.91 27.91 -2.68
C THR A 10 27.48 26.49 -3.10
N PHE A 11 28.43 25.57 -3.23
CA PHE A 11 28.14 24.15 -3.54
C PHE A 11 27.35 23.46 -2.42
N ILE A 12 27.70 23.70 -1.16
CA ILE A 12 26.98 23.13 -0.01
C ILE A 12 25.54 23.65 0.01
N LEU A 13 25.33 24.95 -0.26
CA LEU A 13 24.00 25.54 -0.29
C LEU A 13 23.13 24.93 -1.40
N LEU A 14 23.70 24.72 -2.60
CA LEU A 14 23.02 24.07 -3.72
C LEU A 14 22.69 22.60 -3.41
N PHE A 15 23.61 21.88 -2.76
CA PHE A 15 23.38 20.49 -2.36
C PHE A 15 22.26 20.39 -1.31
N LEU A 16 22.25 21.28 -0.32
CA LEU A 16 21.18 21.35 0.68
C LEU A 16 19.82 21.69 0.04
N LEU A 17 19.79 22.61 -0.92
CA LEU A 17 18.57 22.95 -1.66
C LEU A 17 18.07 21.76 -2.49
N PHE A 18 18.99 21.02 -3.13
CA PHE A 18 18.67 19.80 -3.87
C PHE A 18 18.10 18.69 -2.97
N LEU A 19 18.71 18.47 -1.79
CA LEU A 19 18.19 17.51 -0.81
C LEU A 19 16.80 17.91 -0.30
N TYR A 20 16.60 19.19 0.00
CA TYR A 20 15.30 19.71 0.42
C TYR A 20 14.22 19.49 -0.64
N MET A 21 14.51 19.75 -1.92
CA MET A 21 13.59 19.49 -3.03
C MET A 21 13.34 17.99 -3.23
N SER A 22 14.35 17.14 -3.05
CA SER A 22 14.24 15.68 -3.20
C SER A 22 13.31 15.05 -2.16
N VAL A 23 13.40 15.47 -0.89
CA VAL A 23 12.52 14.99 0.18
C VAL A 23 11.06 15.40 -0.08
N LYS A 24 10.83 16.58 -0.69
CA LYS A 24 9.48 17.07 -0.99
C LYS A 24 8.77 16.31 -2.12
N ASN A 25 9.49 15.60 -2.99
CA ASN A 25 8.90 14.85 -4.10
C ASN A 25 8.37 13.45 -3.74
N VAL A 26 8.43 13.04 -2.48
CA VAL A 26 8.11 11.66 -2.04
C VAL A 26 6.60 11.37 -1.87
N ASN A 27 5.70 12.33 -2.13
CA ASN A 27 4.31 12.23 -1.68
C ASN A 27 3.24 11.94 -2.76
N ILE A 28 3.57 11.83 -4.05
CA ILE A 28 2.53 11.79 -5.11
C ILE A 28 2.22 10.37 -5.62
N ARG A 29 2.95 9.33 -5.19
CA ARG A 29 2.76 7.94 -5.69
C ARG A 29 2.31 6.91 -4.66
N ARG A 30 2.13 7.29 -3.39
CA ARG A 30 2.01 6.30 -2.30
C ARG A 30 0.67 5.57 -2.19
N ASP A 31 -0.45 6.15 -2.63
CA ASP A 31 -1.76 5.55 -2.33
C ASP A 31 -2.15 4.41 -3.28
N ASN A 32 -1.85 4.52 -4.58
CA ASN A 32 -2.05 3.42 -5.52
C ASN A 32 -1.15 2.22 -5.18
N GLU A 33 0.10 2.49 -4.80
CA GLU A 33 1.07 1.45 -4.43
C GLU A 33 0.65 0.72 -3.14
N LYS A 34 0.11 1.45 -2.15
CA LYS A 34 -0.46 0.83 -0.94
C LYS A 34 -1.70 0.00 -1.21
N THR A 35 -2.54 0.43 -2.15
CA THR A 35 -3.76 -0.29 -2.53
C THR A 35 -3.41 -1.62 -3.19
N HIS A 36 -2.45 -1.62 -4.12
CA HIS A 36 -1.97 -2.86 -4.73
C HIS A 36 -1.35 -3.83 -3.71
N ILE A 37 -0.58 -3.34 -2.73
CA ILE A 37 -0.02 -4.21 -1.69
C ILE A 37 -1.11 -4.92 -0.89
N LEU A 38 -2.21 -4.22 -0.57
CA LEU A 38 -3.35 -4.79 0.15
C LEU A 38 -4.11 -5.81 -0.71
N GLU A 39 -4.37 -5.49 -1.99
CA GLU A 39 -4.99 -6.41 -2.96
C GLU A 39 -4.21 -7.73 -3.04
N ASP A 40 -2.89 -7.61 -3.21
CA ASP A 40 -1.95 -8.72 -3.22
C ASP A 40 -2.01 -9.56 -1.93
N ALA A 41 -2.14 -8.92 -0.77
CA ALA A 41 -2.24 -9.62 0.51
C ALA A 41 -3.55 -10.39 0.65
N ILE A 42 -4.66 -9.81 0.20
CA ILE A 42 -5.97 -10.48 0.16
C ILE A 42 -5.91 -11.69 -0.77
N ILE A 43 -5.40 -11.53 -1.99
CA ILE A 43 -5.26 -12.60 -2.97
C ILE A 43 -4.40 -13.75 -2.41
N ARG A 44 -3.24 -13.44 -1.81
CA ARG A 44 -2.38 -14.46 -1.21
C ARG A 44 -3.07 -15.22 -0.09
N SER A 45 -3.79 -14.53 0.78
CA SER A 45 -4.53 -15.14 1.89
C SER A 45 -5.64 -16.06 1.37
N ALA A 46 -6.38 -15.62 0.33
CA ALA A 46 -7.43 -16.40 -0.30
C ALA A 46 -6.89 -17.67 -0.99
N VAL A 47 -5.76 -17.55 -1.70
CA VAL A 47 -5.09 -18.70 -2.32
C VAL A 47 -4.55 -19.67 -1.27
N GLN A 48 -4.00 -19.16 -0.16
CA GLN A 48 -3.54 -20.00 0.94
C GLN A 48 -4.70 -20.78 1.55
N ALA A 49 -5.85 -20.14 1.75
CA ALA A 49 -7.05 -20.82 2.24
C ALA A 49 -7.51 -21.92 1.30
N TYR A 50 -7.59 -21.63 -0.01
CA TYR A 50 -7.94 -22.63 -1.00
C TYR A 50 -6.97 -23.82 -1.02
N ALA A 51 -5.67 -23.56 -0.88
CA ALA A 51 -4.66 -24.61 -0.85
C ALA A 51 -4.75 -25.52 0.38
N ILE A 52 -5.18 -24.98 1.53
CA ILE A 52 -5.26 -25.72 2.81
C ILE A 52 -6.62 -26.40 2.98
N GLU A 53 -7.70 -25.70 2.67
CA GLU A 53 -9.07 -26.07 3.01
C GLU A 53 -9.89 -26.52 1.80
N GLY A 54 -9.41 -26.25 0.58
CA GLY A 54 -10.08 -26.62 -0.67
C GLY A 54 -11.16 -25.63 -1.12
N PHE A 55 -11.30 -24.48 -0.46
CA PHE A 55 -12.23 -23.44 -0.86
C PHE A 55 -11.68 -22.03 -0.59
N TYR A 56 -12.13 -21.06 -1.39
CA TYR A 56 -11.82 -19.65 -1.20
C TYR A 56 -12.66 -19.07 -0.04
N PRO A 57 -12.09 -18.19 0.79
CA PRO A 57 -12.75 -17.62 1.97
C PRO A 57 -14.10 -16.97 1.63
N PRO A 58 -15.10 -17.04 2.53
CA PRO A 58 -16.39 -16.40 2.29
C PRO A 58 -16.31 -14.87 2.34
N ASP A 59 -15.37 -14.31 3.10
CA ASP A 59 -15.24 -12.87 3.34
C ASP A 59 -13.82 -12.49 3.82
N ILE A 60 -13.59 -11.18 3.98
CA ILE A 60 -12.34 -10.62 4.49
C ILE A 60 -12.10 -11.03 5.94
N GLU A 61 -13.13 -11.03 6.78
CA GLU A 61 -13.03 -11.35 8.22
C GLU A 61 -12.49 -12.77 8.46
N TYR A 62 -12.89 -13.73 7.62
CA TYR A 62 -12.33 -15.08 7.65
C TYR A 62 -10.81 -15.09 7.48
N MET A 63 -10.29 -14.28 6.56
CA MET A 63 -8.84 -14.18 6.34
C MET A 63 -8.14 -13.42 7.46
N GLU A 64 -8.78 -12.42 8.07
CA GLU A 64 -8.21 -11.72 9.23
C GLU A 64 -8.08 -12.65 10.43
N ASN A 65 -9.09 -13.48 10.67
CA ASN A 65 -9.14 -14.40 11.81
C ASN A 65 -8.25 -15.65 11.64
N ASN A 66 -8.09 -16.15 10.41
CA ASN A 66 -7.46 -17.46 10.19
C ASN A 66 -6.13 -17.41 9.42
N TYR A 67 -5.89 -16.35 8.64
CA TYR A 67 -4.72 -16.21 7.75
C TYR A 67 -3.83 -15.02 8.08
N GLY A 68 -4.15 -14.26 9.13
CA GLY A 68 -3.35 -13.12 9.58
C GLY A 68 -3.39 -11.94 8.61
N LEU A 69 -4.43 -11.86 7.78
CA LEU A 69 -4.70 -10.67 6.98
C LEU A 69 -4.96 -9.49 7.94
N ILE A 70 -4.40 -8.32 7.64
CA ILE A 70 -4.61 -7.11 8.43
C ILE A 70 -5.11 -6.03 7.49
N VAL A 71 -6.35 -5.57 7.71
CA VAL A 71 -6.95 -4.48 6.96
C VAL A 71 -7.10 -3.26 7.85
N ASP A 72 -6.66 -2.10 7.34
CA ASP A 72 -7.02 -0.80 7.93
C ASP A 72 -8.44 -0.43 7.46
N HIS A 73 -9.44 -0.88 8.21
CA HIS A 73 -10.84 -0.61 7.92
C HIS A 73 -11.21 0.88 8.06
N GLU A 74 -10.42 1.72 8.73
CA GLU A 74 -10.66 3.17 8.76
C GLU A 74 -10.25 3.84 7.45
N LYS A 75 -9.25 3.27 6.76
CA LYS A 75 -8.73 3.81 5.50
C LYS A 75 -9.38 3.20 4.26
N TYR A 76 -9.75 1.92 4.28
CA TYR A 76 -10.19 1.20 3.09
C TYR A 76 -11.61 0.66 3.20
N VAL A 77 -12.29 0.59 2.05
CA VAL A 77 -13.46 -0.24 1.80
C VAL A 77 -13.04 -1.32 0.82
N ILE A 78 -13.26 -2.58 1.17
CA ILE A 78 -12.93 -3.71 0.30
C ILE A 78 -14.24 -4.31 -0.21
N SER A 79 -14.38 -4.37 -1.54
CA SER A 79 -15.38 -5.20 -2.20
C SER A 79 -14.73 -6.56 -2.47
N TYR A 80 -15.19 -7.58 -1.77
CA TYR A 80 -14.76 -8.96 -1.95
C TYR A 80 -15.96 -9.77 -2.45
N ASN A 81 -15.92 -10.20 -3.71
CA ASN A 81 -17.05 -10.87 -4.35
C ASN A 81 -16.69 -12.31 -4.69
N ILE A 82 -17.42 -13.26 -4.10
CA ILE A 82 -17.25 -14.69 -4.32
C ILE A 82 -18.50 -15.27 -4.98
N PHE A 83 -18.34 -15.73 -6.23
CA PHE A 83 -19.43 -16.37 -6.97
C PHE A 83 -19.70 -17.80 -6.49
N ALA A 84 -18.63 -18.56 -6.24
CA ALA A 84 -18.67 -19.91 -5.72
C ALA A 84 -17.39 -20.19 -4.94
N SER A 85 -17.46 -21.11 -3.97
CA SER A 85 -16.35 -21.41 -3.06
C SER A 85 -15.11 -21.97 -3.76
N ASN A 86 -15.21 -22.39 -5.01
CA ASN A 86 -14.12 -22.92 -5.83
C ASN A 86 -13.69 -22.00 -6.98
N ILE A 87 -14.24 -20.78 -7.06
CA ILE A 87 -13.88 -19.78 -8.07
C ILE A 87 -13.15 -18.63 -7.37
N MET A 88 -12.06 -18.17 -8.00
CA MET A 88 -11.25 -17.08 -7.48
C MET A 88 -12.14 -15.85 -7.23
N PRO A 89 -12.10 -15.25 -6.03
CA PRO A 89 -12.86 -14.06 -5.70
C PRO A 89 -12.35 -12.85 -6.50
N GLU A 90 -13.27 -11.95 -6.84
CA GLU A 90 -12.94 -10.62 -7.33
C GLU A 90 -12.71 -9.69 -6.15
N VAL A 91 -11.65 -8.88 -6.21
CA VAL A 91 -11.25 -7.97 -5.14
C VAL A 91 -11.10 -6.57 -5.70
N GLU A 92 -11.83 -5.62 -5.13
CA GLU A 92 -11.67 -4.19 -5.43
C GLU A 92 -11.50 -3.43 -4.12
N ILE A 93 -10.60 -2.44 -4.13
CA ILE A 93 -10.27 -1.66 -2.93
C ILE A 93 -10.48 -0.19 -3.21
N PHE A 94 -11.21 0.45 -2.32
CA PHE A 94 -11.52 1.87 -2.37
C PHE A 94 -10.98 2.56 -1.13
N LEU A 95 -10.49 3.79 -1.28
CA LEU A 95 -10.18 4.64 -0.14
C LEU A 95 -11.49 5.17 0.45
N LYS A 96 -11.64 5.10 1.77
CA LYS A 96 -12.69 5.85 2.47
C LYS A 96 -12.40 7.33 2.29
N ILE A 97 -13.30 8.03 1.58
CA ILE A 97 -13.25 9.48 1.51
C ILE A 97 -13.65 9.99 2.90
N GLY A 98 -12.68 10.56 3.62
CA GLY A 98 -12.94 11.21 4.90
C GLY A 98 -14.04 12.25 4.74
N LYS A 99 -15.06 12.18 5.59
CA LYS A 99 -15.95 13.32 5.79
C LYS A 99 -15.18 14.26 6.70
N ASP A 100 -14.58 15.30 6.11
CA ASP A 100 -13.92 16.40 6.83
C ASP A 100 -14.81 16.94 7.98
#